data_AF-A0A0B1S3N3-F1
#
_entry.id   AF-A0A0B1S3N3-F1
#
_cell.length_a   1.000
_cell.length_b   1.000
_cell.length_c   1.000
_cell.angle_alpha   90.00
_cell.angle_beta   90.00
_cell.angle_gamma   90.00
#
_symmetry.space_group_name_H-M   'P 1'
#
loop_
_entity.id
_entity.type
_entity.pdbx_description
1 polymer ?
#
loop_
_entity_poly.entity_id
_entity_poly.type
_entity_poly.pdbx_seq_one_letter_code
_entity_poly.pdbx_strand_id
1 'polypeptide(L)'
;MYSKDPRTRAEAGECVGELCLMIRPSKVVEDLKKLVNTILGLYKKAYTEQHTITKAVCRFLEASCANEACPLDPYVEDILNALFPNACLDPDDTTTTLTPMAIKNHSEAFRCFHVAASRFADKIVYYLLHKIQSVVDMQKLGAINVLRHLLNSAGQYMEDKRSLLMMGLRKLLAPENVTSTKVDPQYL
;
A
#
# COMPACT_ATOMS: atom_id res chain seq x y z
N MET A 1 16.51 12.64 -12.24
CA MET A 1 16.38 11.92 -10.95
C MET A 1 17.63 11.99 -10.05
N TYR A 2 18.81 12.35 -10.55
CA TYR A 2 20.02 12.50 -9.73
C TYR A 2 20.27 13.94 -9.26
N SER A 3 19.27 14.82 -9.39
CA SER A 3 19.36 16.20 -8.87
C SER A 3 19.56 16.17 -7.35
N LYS A 4 20.39 17.08 -6.84
CA LYS A 4 20.52 17.35 -5.40
C LYS A 4 19.23 17.95 -4.84
N ASP A 5 18.53 18.75 -5.66
CA ASP A 5 17.25 19.34 -5.30
C ASP A 5 16.13 18.26 -5.24
N PRO A 6 15.45 18.11 -4.08
CA PRO A 6 14.44 17.08 -3.89
C PRO A 6 13.18 17.28 -4.74
N ARG A 7 12.77 18.53 -5.01
CA ARG A 7 11.58 18.85 -5.79
C ARG A 7 11.77 18.51 -7.26
N THR A 8 12.85 19.00 -7.88
CA THR A 8 13.24 18.65 -9.25
C THR A 8 13.39 17.14 -9.44
N ARG A 9 13.91 16.45 -8.41
CA ARG A 9 14.02 14.99 -8.45
C ARG A 9 12.66 14.30 -8.41
N ALA A 10 11.73 14.78 -7.60
CA ALA A 10 10.37 14.24 -7.50
C ALA A 10 9.56 14.50 -8.78
N GLU A 11 9.60 15.72 -9.32
CA GLU A 11 8.95 16.08 -10.60
C GLU A 11 9.47 15.24 -11.76
N ALA A 12 10.79 15.02 -11.82
CA ALA A 12 11.38 14.11 -12.82
C ALA A 12 10.87 12.67 -12.64
N GLY A 13 10.64 12.22 -11.40
CA GLY A 13 10.06 10.92 -11.10
C GLY A 13 8.60 10.82 -11.52
N GLU A 14 7.80 11.86 -11.25
CA GLU A 14 6.41 11.96 -11.69
C GLU A 14 6.30 11.89 -13.22
N CYS A 15 7.16 12.63 -13.93
CA CYS A 15 7.24 12.57 -15.38
C CYS A 15 7.55 11.14 -15.89
N VAL A 16 8.47 10.42 -15.23
CA VAL A 16 8.73 9.01 -15.55
C VAL A 16 7.50 8.14 -15.33
N GLY A 17 6.73 8.39 -14.26
CA GLY A 17 5.45 7.71 -14.02
C GLY A 17 4.44 7.94 -15.14
N GLU A 18 4.22 9.19 -15.56
CA GLU A 18 3.33 9.53 -16.68
C GLU A 18 3.82 8.93 -18.01
N LEU A 19 5.13 8.91 -18.25
CA LEU A 19 5.70 8.29 -19.45
C LEU A 19 5.39 6.80 -19.54
N CYS A 20 5.28 6.08 -18.42
CA CYS A 20 4.91 4.66 -18.42
C CYS A 20 3.54 4.42 -19.08
N LEU A 21 2.62 5.40 -19.03
CA LEU A 21 1.31 5.33 -19.67
C LEU A 21 1.33 5.70 -21.15
N MET A 22 2.34 6.44 -21.61
CA MET A 22 2.41 6.97 -22.98
C MET A 22 3.27 6.11 -23.91
N ILE A 23 4.25 5.38 -23.37
CA ILE A 23 5.14 4.54 -24.16
C ILE A 23 4.53 3.16 -24.44
N ARG A 24 5.13 2.43 -25.38
CA ARG A 24 4.71 1.06 -25.69
C ARG A 24 4.81 0.16 -24.44
N PRO A 25 3.80 -0.68 -24.15
CA PRO A 25 3.84 -1.58 -22.98
C PRO A 25 5.07 -2.49 -22.95
N SER A 26 5.57 -2.94 -24.11
CA SER A 26 6.80 -3.73 -24.21
C SER A 26 8.02 -2.99 -23.64
N LYS A 27 8.07 -1.67 -23.78
CA LYS A 27 9.19 -0.86 -23.27
C LYS A 27 9.17 -0.77 -21.74
N VAL A 28 7.98 -0.69 -21.14
CA VAL A 28 7.79 -0.76 -19.68
C VAL A 28 8.28 -2.11 -19.16
N VAL A 29 7.98 -3.20 -19.87
CA VAL A 29 8.44 -4.55 -19.51
C VAL A 29 9.95 -4.69 -19.60
N GLU A 30 10.56 -4.23 -20.70
CA GLU A 30 12.02 -4.24 -20.88
C GLU A 30 12.75 -3.49 -19.76
N ASP A 31 12.25 -2.31 -19.38
CA ASP A 31 12.89 -1.45 -18.38
C ASP A 31 12.35 -1.68 -16.95
N LEU A 32 11.48 -2.68 -16.73
CA LEU A 32 10.71 -2.87 -15.49
C LEU A 32 11.57 -2.80 -14.24
N LYS A 33 12.62 -3.63 -14.17
CA LYS A 33 13.52 -3.69 -13.01
C LYS A 33 14.15 -2.33 -12.71
N LYS A 34 14.54 -1.58 -13.76
CA LYS A 34 15.14 -0.25 -13.63
C LYS A 34 14.11 0.77 -13.14
N LEU A 35 12.89 0.71 -13.66
CA LEU A 35 11.77 1.57 -13.24
C LEU A 35 11.42 1.33 -11.77
N VAL A 36 11.27 0.08 -11.35
CA VAL A 36 10.98 -0.28 -9.94
C VAL A 36 12.08 0.24 -9.02
N ASN A 37 13.35 -0.08 -9.31
CA ASN A 37 14.47 0.36 -8.48
C ASN A 37 14.56 1.88 -8.37
N THR A 38 14.25 2.56 -9.47
CA THR A 38 14.20 4.02 -9.54
C THR A 38 13.10 4.57 -8.65
N ILE A 39 11.87 4.09 -8.82
CA ILE A 39 10.69 4.58 -8.10
C ILE A 39 10.84 4.32 -6.60
N LEU A 40 11.24 3.12 -6.20
CA LEU A 40 11.48 2.78 -4.79
C LEU A 40 12.65 3.59 -4.21
N GLY A 41 13.68 3.85 -5.00
CA GLY A 41 14.81 4.71 -4.61
C GLY A 41 14.40 6.17 -4.38
N LEU A 42 13.43 6.67 -5.16
CA LEU A 42 12.84 8.00 -4.95
C LEU A 42 11.98 8.02 -3.70
N TYR A 43 11.14 7.00 -3.51
CA TYR A 43 10.24 6.87 -2.37
C TYR A 43 11.00 6.90 -1.03
N LYS A 44 12.10 6.14 -0.93
CA LYS A 44 12.96 6.10 0.26
C LYS A 44 13.59 7.46 0.62
N LYS A 45 13.72 8.37 -0.35
CA LYS A 45 14.33 9.70 -0.17
C LYS A 45 13.28 10.81 -0.05
N ALA A 46 12.00 10.47 -0.09
CA ALA A 46 10.90 11.41 -0.11
C ALA A 46 10.47 11.78 1.31
N TYR A 47 10.55 13.07 1.64
CA TYR A 47 9.98 13.63 2.87
C TYR A 47 8.83 14.59 2.54
N THR A 48 9.14 15.74 1.92
CA THR A 48 8.12 16.73 1.53
C THR A 48 7.38 16.37 0.24
N GLU A 49 8.07 15.69 -0.68
CA GLU A 49 7.56 15.39 -2.02
C GLU A 49 6.91 14.00 -2.12
N GLN A 50 6.50 13.42 -0.99
CA GLN A 50 5.93 12.07 -0.96
C GLN A 50 4.70 11.93 -1.85
N HIS A 51 3.79 12.91 -1.85
CA HIS A 51 2.60 12.88 -2.69
C HIS A 51 2.95 12.76 -4.18
N THR A 52 3.86 13.59 -4.67
CA THR A 52 4.35 13.59 -6.06
C THR A 52 4.93 12.23 -6.45
N ILE A 53 5.71 11.63 -5.55
CA ILE A 53 6.32 10.33 -5.82
C ILE A 53 5.29 9.19 -5.74
N THR A 54 4.31 9.26 -4.84
CA THR A 54 3.20 8.30 -4.78
C THR A 54 2.35 8.35 -6.06
N LYS A 55 2.11 9.55 -6.62
CA LYS A 55 1.47 9.68 -7.95
C LYS A 55 2.26 8.95 -9.03
N ALA A 56 3.59 9.11 -9.03
CA ALA A 56 4.47 8.42 -9.98
C ALA A 56 4.34 6.89 -9.86
N VAL A 57 4.34 6.36 -8.62
CA VAL A 57 4.11 4.93 -8.35
C VAL A 57 2.77 4.48 -8.92
N CYS A 58 1.71 5.27 -8.71
CA CYS A 58 0.38 4.91 -9.16
C CYS A 58 0.28 4.84 -10.69
N ARG A 59 0.84 5.82 -11.42
CA ARG A 59 0.88 5.78 -12.89
C ARG A 59 1.71 4.60 -13.43
N PHE A 60 2.81 4.28 -12.77
CA PHE A 60 3.59 3.09 -13.09
C PHE A 60 2.81 1.79 -12.86
N LEU A 61 2.05 1.70 -11.76
CA LEU A 61 1.17 0.56 -11.47
C LEU A 61 0.05 0.44 -12.50
N GLU A 62 -0.56 1.54 -12.92
CA GLU A 62 -1.60 1.55 -13.97
C GLU A 62 -1.06 0.96 -15.27
N ALA A 63 0.09 1.42 -15.73
CA ALA A 63 0.74 0.91 -16.93
C ALA A 63 1.12 -0.58 -16.81
N SER A 64 1.65 -0.98 -15.65
CA SER A 64 2.18 -2.33 -15.44
C SER A 64 1.10 -3.37 -15.16
N CYS A 65 0.02 -2.99 -14.48
CA CYS A 65 -1.10 -3.89 -14.18
C CYS A 65 -2.01 -4.07 -15.40
N ALA A 66 -2.15 -3.07 -16.27
CA ALA A 66 -2.90 -3.18 -17.52
C ALA A 66 -2.29 -4.18 -18.51
N ASN A 67 -1.00 -4.54 -18.36
CA ASN A 67 -0.32 -5.53 -19.19
C ASN A 67 -0.07 -6.82 -18.39
N GLU A 68 -0.89 -7.86 -18.62
CA GLU A 68 -0.75 -9.16 -17.94
C GLU A 68 0.60 -9.84 -18.18
N ALA A 69 1.28 -9.56 -19.30
CA ALA A 69 2.61 -10.09 -19.59
C ALA A 69 3.73 -9.38 -18.82
N CYS A 70 3.45 -8.25 -18.16
CA CYS A 70 4.46 -7.52 -17.39
C CYS A 70 4.84 -8.30 -16.13
N PRO A 71 6.10 -8.71 -15.92
CA PRO A 71 6.52 -9.56 -14.80
C PRO A 71 6.68 -8.75 -13.51
N LEU A 72 5.62 -8.07 -13.07
CA LEU A 72 5.60 -7.21 -11.88
C LEU A 72 5.60 -8.01 -10.57
N ASP A 73 5.15 -9.25 -10.61
CA ASP A 73 4.91 -10.15 -9.48
C ASP A 73 6.04 -10.19 -8.40
N PRO A 74 7.35 -10.22 -8.77
CA PRO A 74 8.45 -10.22 -7.80
C PRO A 74 8.66 -8.90 -7.05
N TYR A 75 8.09 -7.81 -7.56
CA TYR A 75 8.30 -6.45 -7.05
C TYR A 75 7.10 -5.91 -6.27
N VAL A 76 5.93 -6.56 -6.41
CA VAL A 76 4.68 -6.07 -5.82
C VAL A 76 4.82 -5.87 -4.32
N GLU A 77 5.37 -6.84 -3.60
CA GLU A 77 5.49 -6.75 -2.13
C GLU A 77 6.35 -5.57 -1.68
N ASP A 78 7.47 -5.30 -2.34
CA ASP A 78 8.32 -4.14 -2.05
C ASP A 78 7.59 -2.81 -2.30
N ILE A 79 6.79 -2.75 -3.37
CA ILE A 79 5.96 -1.58 -3.67
C ILE A 79 4.88 -1.39 -2.60
N LEU A 80 4.19 -2.46 -2.20
CA LEU A 80 3.18 -2.40 -1.13
C LEU A 80 3.79 -1.97 0.20
N ASN A 81 4.97 -2.47 0.55
CA ASN A 81 5.70 -2.07 1.75
C ASN A 81 6.13 -0.60 1.73
N ALA A 82 6.46 -0.05 0.55
CA ALA A 82 6.77 1.37 0.40
C ALA A 82 5.51 2.25 0.57
N LEU A 83 4.37 1.83 0.02
CA LEU A 83 3.12 2.60 0.05
C LEU A 83 2.41 2.54 1.41
N PHE A 84 2.45 1.39 2.08
CA PHE A 84 1.63 1.10 3.26
C PHE A 84 1.80 2.10 4.42
N PRO A 85 3.00 2.61 4.77
CA PRO A 85 3.14 3.63 5.81
C PRO A 85 2.25 4.87 5.59
N ASN A 86 2.04 5.29 4.35
CA ASN A 86 1.18 6.43 4.03
C ASN A 86 -0.31 6.09 4.15
N ALA A 87 -0.66 4.81 3.97
CA ALA A 87 -2.00 4.30 4.20
C ALA A 87 -2.34 4.16 5.71
N CYS A 88 -1.32 4.08 6.56
CA CYS A 88 -1.47 4.01 8.02
C CYS A 88 -1.70 5.37 8.69
N LEU A 89 -1.51 6.48 7.96
CA LEU A 89 -1.86 7.81 8.46
C LEU A 89 -3.37 7.87 8.71
N ASP A 90 -3.78 8.40 9.87
CA ASP A 90 -5.19 8.58 10.19
C ASP A 90 -5.57 10.06 10.02
N PRO A 91 -6.36 10.42 8.99
CA PRO A 91 -6.82 11.79 8.78
C PRO A 91 -7.75 12.32 9.87
N ASP A 92 -8.40 11.42 10.60
CA ASP A 92 -9.38 11.75 11.63
C ASP A 92 -8.77 11.77 13.04
N ASP A 93 -7.47 11.48 13.17
CA ASP A 93 -6.74 11.58 14.44
C ASP A 93 -6.63 13.04 14.88
N THR A 94 -7.46 13.41 15.85
CA THR A 94 -7.53 14.76 16.42
C THR A 94 -6.28 15.15 17.21
N THR A 95 -5.39 14.19 17.50
CA THR A 95 -4.12 14.44 18.21
C THR A 95 -2.99 14.87 17.27
N THR A 96 -3.12 14.61 15.97
CA THR A 96 -2.11 14.89 14.96
C THR A 96 -2.71 15.72 13.83
N THR A 97 -2.46 17.04 13.80
CA THR A 97 -2.89 17.87 12.66
C THR A 97 -2.13 17.49 11.39
N LEU A 98 -2.75 16.66 10.55
CA LEU A 98 -2.18 16.32 9.24
C LEU A 98 -2.22 17.52 8.31
N THR A 99 -1.13 17.71 7.56
CA THR A 99 -1.11 18.72 6.50
C THR A 99 -2.04 18.31 5.36
N PRO A 100 -2.61 19.26 4.60
CA PRO A 100 -3.41 18.94 3.41
C PRO A 100 -2.66 18.05 2.40
N MET A 101 -1.33 18.14 2.36
CA MET A 101 -0.49 17.29 1.51
C MET A 101 -0.42 15.85 2.01
N ALA A 102 -0.35 15.64 3.33
CA ALA A 102 -0.38 14.30 3.93
C ALA A 102 -1.71 13.58 3.64
N ILE A 103 -2.83 14.31 3.72
CA ILE A 103 -4.16 13.79 3.37
C ILE A 103 -4.21 13.38 1.89
N LYS A 104 -3.70 14.22 0.98
CA LYS A 104 -3.60 13.87 -0.45
C LYS A 104 -2.71 12.67 -0.70
N ASN A 105 -1.59 12.55 0.02
CA ASN A 105 -0.69 11.41 -0.11
C ASN A 105 -1.33 10.11 0.40
N HIS A 106 -2.09 10.18 1.50
CA HIS A 106 -2.87 9.07 2.02
C HIS A 106 -3.89 8.56 0.99
N SER A 107 -4.69 9.46 0.41
CA SER A 107 -5.66 9.11 -0.64
C SER A 107 -4.98 8.50 -1.88
N GLU A 108 -3.84 9.04 -2.29
CA GLU A 108 -3.10 8.52 -3.43
C GLU A 108 -2.49 7.12 -3.13
N ALA A 109 -2.08 6.85 -1.89
CA ALA A 109 -1.62 5.52 -1.49
C ALA A 109 -2.77 4.49 -1.61
N PHE A 110 -3.98 4.84 -1.19
CA PHE A 110 -5.17 3.99 -1.36
C PHE A 110 -5.46 3.72 -2.84
N ARG A 111 -5.29 4.74 -3.69
CA ARG A 111 -5.41 4.59 -5.15
C ARG A 111 -4.40 3.60 -5.71
N CYS A 112 -3.15 3.62 -5.25
CA CYS A 112 -2.14 2.62 -5.65
C CYS A 112 -2.58 1.19 -5.29
N PHE A 113 -3.12 0.97 -4.08
CA PHE A 113 -3.64 -0.34 -3.67
C PHE A 113 -4.80 -0.78 -4.57
N HIS A 114 -5.73 0.13 -4.89
CA HIS A 114 -6.85 -0.15 -5.80
C HIS A 114 -6.35 -0.57 -7.19
N VAL A 115 -5.42 0.18 -7.78
CA VAL A 115 -4.86 -0.13 -9.10
C VAL A 115 -4.15 -1.49 -9.07
N ALA A 116 -3.33 -1.75 -8.05
CA ALA A 116 -2.64 -3.03 -7.91
C ALA A 116 -3.62 -4.22 -7.72
N ALA A 117 -4.77 -4.01 -7.07
CA ALA A 117 -5.78 -5.03 -6.86
C ALA A 117 -6.40 -5.56 -8.16
N SER A 118 -6.37 -4.77 -9.25
CA SER A 118 -6.82 -5.23 -10.57
C SER A 118 -6.13 -6.51 -11.06
N ARG A 119 -4.91 -6.78 -10.57
CA ARG A 119 -4.10 -7.91 -10.99
C ARG A 119 -3.52 -8.74 -9.83
N PHE A 120 -3.38 -8.15 -8.64
CA PHE A 120 -2.73 -8.78 -7.49
C PHE A 120 -3.62 -8.84 -6.24
N ALA A 121 -4.95 -8.91 -6.42
CA ALA A 121 -5.92 -8.95 -5.33
C ALA A 121 -5.59 -10.00 -4.26
N ASP A 122 -5.29 -11.25 -4.66
CA ASP A 122 -4.91 -12.32 -3.73
C ASP A 122 -3.72 -11.92 -2.85
N LYS A 123 -2.62 -11.48 -3.47
CA LYS A 123 -1.40 -11.07 -2.76
C LYS A 123 -1.65 -9.91 -1.82
N ILE A 124 -2.44 -8.91 -2.24
CA ILE A 124 -2.80 -7.77 -1.41
C ILE A 124 -3.63 -8.22 -0.21
N VAL A 125 -4.61 -9.11 -0.41
CA VAL A 125 -5.41 -9.68 0.68
C VAL A 125 -4.51 -10.41 1.70
N TYR A 126 -3.61 -11.28 1.24
CA TYR A 126 -2.66 -11.96 2.14
C TYR A 126 -1.76 -10.97 2.88
N TYR A 127 -1.22 -9.98 2.16
CA TYR A 127 -0.40 -8.92 2.73
C TYR A 127 -1.14 -8.14 3.84
N LEU A 128 -2.38 -7.70 3.58
CA LEU A 128 -3.18 -6.95 4.54
C LEU A 128 -3.58 -7.81 5.74
N LEU A 129 -4.00 -9.07 5.54
CA LEU A 129 -4.31 -10.00 6.63
C LEU A 129 -3.10 -10.23 7.54
N HIS A 130 -1.88 -10.25 6.99
CA HIS A 130 -0.66 -10.28 7.78
C HIS A 130 -0.43 -8.97 8.54
N LYS A 131 -0.65 -7.79 7.92
CA LYS A 131 -0.52 -6.50 8.62
C LYS A 131 -1.55 -6.28 9.74
N ILE A 132 -2.76 -6.84 9.63
CA ILE A 132 -3.77 -6.77 10.71
C ILE A 132 -3.30 -7.51 11.98
N GLN A 133 -2.39 -8.48 11.84
CA GLN A 133 -1.77 -9.20 12.97
C GLN A 133 -0.58 -8.45 13.59
N SER A 134 -0.19 -7.28 13.05
CA SER A 134 0.89 -6.48 13.60
C SER A 134 0.59 -6.08 15.03
N VAL A 135 1.59 -6.03 15.91
CA VAL A 135 1.42 -5.51 17.29
C VAL A 135 1.24 -3.99 17.34
N VAL A 136 1.52 -3.29 16.22
CA VAL A 136 1.41 -1.84 16.11
C VAL A 136 0.00 -1.45 15.68
N ASP A 137 -0.79 -0.84 16.56
CA ASP A 137 -2.21 -0.54 16.31
C ASP A 137 -2.43 0.34 15.06
N MET A 138 -1.53 1.30 14.81
CA MET A 138 -1.59 2.12 13.60
C MET A 138 -1.47 1.29 12.31
N GLN A 139 -0.66 0.22 12.32
CA GLN A 139 -0.56 -0.69 11.18
C GLN A 139 -1.80 -1.58 11.05
N LYS A 140 -2.38 -2.03 12.17
CA LYS A 140 -3.65 -2.78 12.15
C LYS A 140 -4.75 -1.94 11.52
N LEU A 141 -4.92 -0.72 12.02
CA LEU A 141 -5.94 0.22 11.54
C LEU A 141 -5.74 0.57 10.07
N GLY A 142 -4.50 0.87 9.66
CA GLY A 142 -4.16 1.10 8.26
C GLY A 142 -4.54 -0.07 7.35
N ALA A 143 -4.22 -1.30 7.75
CA ALA A 143 -4.58 -2.50 6.99
C ALA A 143 -6.09 -2.70 6.88
N ILE A 144 -6.84 -2.48 7.97
CA ILE A 144 -8.30 -2.55 7.99
C ILE A 144 -8.90 -1.48 7.06
N ASN A 145 -8.37 -0.26 7.08
CA ASN A 145 -8.87 0.84 6.26
C ASN A 145 -8.61 0.61 4.77
N VAL A 146 -7.42 0.13 4.41
CA VAL A 146 -7.13 -0.26 3.01
C VAL A 146 -8.05 -1.39 2.57
N LEU A 147 -8.23 -2.43 3.40
CA LEU A 147 -9.10 -3.56 3.07
C LEU A 147 -10.55 -3.10 2.88
N ARG A 148 -11.07 -2.26 3.78
CA ARG A 148 -12.40 -1.65 3.69
C ARG A 148 -12.54 -0.85 2.40
N HIS A 149 -11.54 -0.05 2.05
CA HIS A 149 -11.54 0.71 0.82
C HIS A 149 -11.63 -0.21 -0.40
N LEU A 150 -10.81 -1.26 -0.47
CA LEU A 150 -10.82 -2.20 -1.60
C LEU A 150 -12.16 -2.93 -1.73
N LEU A 151 -12.78 -3.33 -0.61
CA LEU A 151 -14.10 -3.95 -0.64
C LEU A 151 -15.19 -3.02 -1.18
N ASN A 152 -15.05 -1.71 -0.96
CA ASN A 152 -16.01 -0.70 -1.40
C ASN A 152 -15.74 -0.17 -2.81
N SER A 153 -14.47 -0.03 -3.21
CA SER A 153 -14.08 0.61 -4.47
C SER A 153 -13.69 -0.40 -5.56
N ALA A 154 -13.15 -1.56 -5.17
CA ALA A 154 -12.58 -2.58 -6.05
C ALA A 154 -13.37 -3.90 -6.00
N GLY A 155 -14.69 -3.84 -5.77
CA GLY A 155 -15.55 -5.02 -5.54
C GLY A 155 -15.37 -6.13 -6.58
N GLN A 156 -15.28 -5.77 -7.87
CA GLN A 156 -15.06 -6.71 -8.97
C GLN A 156 -13.81 -7.59 -8.84
N TYR A 157 -12.77 -7.14 -8.12
CA TYR A 157 -11.53 -7.89 -7.88
C TYR A 157 -11.51 -8.59 -6.52
N MET A 158 -12.48 -8.29 -5.66
CA MET A 158 -12.50 -8.69 -4.24
C MET A 158 -13.63 -9.67 -3.90
N GLU A 159 -14.63 -9.82 -4.77
CA GLU A 159 -15.83 -10.65 -4.54
C GLU A 159 -15.49 -12.11 -4.24
N ASP A 160 -14.62 -12.72 -5.04
CA ASP A 160 -14.16 -14.10 -4.86
C ASP A 160 -13.24 -14.27 -3.63
N LYS A 161 -12.71 -13.17 -3.09
CA LYS A 161 -11.83 -13.15 -1.91
C LYS A 161 -12.59 -12.98 -0.61
N ARG A 162 -13.90 -12.69 -0.64
CA ARG A 162 -14.72 -12.48 0.57
C ARG A 162 -14.66 -13.67 1.53
N SER A 163 -14.69 -14.90 1.02
CA SER A 163 -14.60 -16.10 1.85
C SER A 163 -13.25 -16.20 2.56
N LEU A 164 -12.13 -15.94 1.86
CA LEU A 164 -10.79 -15.91 2.44
C LEU A 164 -10.67 -14.84 3.52
N LEU A 165 -11.21 -13.64 3.26
CA LEU A 165 -11.25 -12.55 4.22
C LEU A 165 -12.05 -12.92 5.46
N MET A 166 -13.24 -13.50 5.29
CA MET A 166 -14.06 -13.97 6.42
C MET A 166 -13.32 -15.01 7.26
N MET A 167 -12.59 -15.95 6.64
CA MET A 167 -11.79 -16.93 7.36
C MET A 167 -10.63 -16.28 8.12
N GLY A 168 -9.89 -15.37 7.48
CA GLY A 168 -8.77 -14.66 8.10
C GLY A 168 -9.23 -13.79 9.28
N LEU A 169 -10.25 -12.97 9.06
CA LEU A 169 -10.81 -12.07 10.08
C LEU A 169 -11.45 -12.83 11.24
N ARG A 170 -12.14 -13.96 10.99
CA ARG A 170 -12.70 -14.79 12.08
C ARG A 170 -11.63 -15.30 13.05
N LYS A 171 -10.45 -15.68 12.55
CA LYS A 171 -9.34 -16.07 13.42
C LYS A 171 -8.84 -14.92 14.30
N LEU A 172 -8.92 -13.69 13.79
CA LEU A 172 -8.48 -12.48 14.48
C LEU A 172 -9.51 -11.96 15.48
N LEU A 173 -10.79 -12.22 15.24
CA LEU A 173 -11.91 -11.86 16.12
C LEU A 173 -12.28 -12.97 17.09
N ALA A 174 -11.72 -14.18 16.94
CA ALA A 174 -11.88 -15.23 17.92
C ALA A 174 -11.34 -14.69 19.26
N PRO A 175 -12.12 -14.79 20.35
CA PRO A 175 -11.68 -14.27 21.64
C PRO A 175 -10.30 -14.84 21.94
N GLU A 176 -9.32 -13.97 22.16
CA GLU A 176 -8.10 -14.38 22.83
C GLU A 176 -8.57 -15.10 24.09
N ASN A 177 -8.20 -16.38 24.25
CA ASN A 177 -8.44 -17.07 25.50
C ASN A 177 -7.74 -16.25 26.56
N VAL A 178 -8.52 -15.43 27.27
CA VAL A 178 -8.14 -14.80 28.52
C VAL A 178 -7.67 -15.96 29.38
N THR A 179 -6.37 -16.18 29.42
CA THR A 179 -5.78 -16.99 30.47
C THR A 179 -6.10 -16.21 31.72
N SER A 180 -7.20 -16.59 32.37
CA SER A 180 -7.48 -16.27 33.73
C SER A 180 -6.23 -16.69 34.50
N THR A 181 -5.35 -15.74 34.77
CA THR A 181 -4.39 -15.88 35.86
C THR A 181 -5.26 -16.03 37.10
N LYS A 182 -5.42 -17.29 37.49
CA LYS A 182 -5.97 -17.69 38.77
C LYS A 182 -5.27 -16.84 39.82
N VAL A 183 -6.03 -15.99 40.50
CA VAL A 183 -5.56 -15.36 41.73
C VAL A 183 -5.49 -16.51 42.74
N ASP A 184 -4.28 -16.97 43.04
CA ASP A 184 -4.04 -17.90 44.15
C ASP A 184 -4.42 -17.18 45.46
N PRO A 185 -5.37 -17.72 46.25
CA PRO A 185 -5.67 -17.18 47.56
C PRO A 185 -4.71 -17.80 48.57
N GLN A 186 -3.52 -17.23 48.70
CA GLN A 186 -2.68 -17.43 49.88
C GLN A 186 -2.06 -16.10 50.26
N TYR A 187 -2.69 -15.40 51.20
CA TYR A 187 -2.09 -14.71 52.35
C TYR A 187 -3.26 -14.15 53.19
N LEU A 188 -3.81 -15.03 54.01
CA LEU A 188 -4.61 -14.73 55.21
C LEU A 188 -3.78 -15.20 56.40
#